data_AF-A0A7M3MJ15-F1
#
_entry.id   AF-A0A7M3MJ15-F1
#
_cell.length_a   1.000
_cell.length_b   1.000
_cell.length_c   1.000
_cell.angle_alpha   90.00
_cell.angle_beta   90.00
_cell.angle_gamma   90.00
#
_symmetry.space_group_name_H-M   'P 1'
#
loop_
_entity.id
_entity.type
_entity.pdbx_description
1 polymer ?
#
loop_
_entity_poly.entity_id
_entity_poly.type
_entity_poly.pdbx_seq_one_letter_code
_entity_poly.pdbx_strand_id
1 'polypeptide(L)'
;MAGTLGREVRKAKGAIREYAAGPHTIGIGNRELTRLDSRLASIISDKGVENLKVRLRQDSMHVTGRFTARVGGAFDVDLVPDGIIWEEGNHVLFFRIARQDVVMDGRVMNALQVAVSRTCNALFGDAFLNEKLGVVDKDGRLRIPLDGEDSRLDAIIDSMELHSLECVDERLRITFSPRLKQAMTHAKTVWRWWRERGKQDETGNV
;
A
#
# COMPACT_ATOMS: atom_id res chain seq x y z
N MET A 1 -1.37 -30.78 -17.87
CA MET A 1 -1.40 -29.46 -17.19
C MET A 1 -2.30 -29.44 -15.94
N ALA A 2 -3.46 -30.10 -15.91
CA ALA A 2 -4.34 -30.16 -14.72
C ALA A 2 -3.68 -30.77 -13.45
N GLY A 3 -2.84 -31.80 -13.59
CA GLY A 3 -2.17 -32.45 -12.46
C GLY A 3 -1.10 -31.60 -11.76
N THR A 4 -0.44 -30.70 -12.49
CA THR A 4 0.58 -29.80 -11.95
C THR A 4 -0.06 -28.66 -11.17
N LEU A 5 -1.16 -28.10 -11.69
CA LEU A 5 -1.94 -27.04 -11.03
C LEU A 5 -2.51 -27.50 -9.68
N GLY A 6 -3.04 -28.73 -9.61
CA GLY A 6 -3.58 -29.29 -8.36
C GLY A 6 -2.51 -29.52 -7.28
N ARG A 7 -1.28 -29.86 -7.68
CA ARG A 7 -0.17 -30.09 -6.75
C ARG A 7 0.36 -28.78 -6.15
N GLU A 8 0.42 -27.71 -6.93
CA GLU A 8 0.81 -26.37 -6.46
C GLU A 8 -0.21 -25.81 -5.45
N VAL A 9 -1.51 -25.93 -5.75
CA VAL A 9 -2.57 -25.45 -4.85
C VAL A 9 -2.54 -26.22 -3.53
N ARG A 10 -2.31 -27.54 -3.55
CA ARG A 10 -2.21 -28.34 -2.32
C ARG A 10 -0.99 -27.95 -1.46
N LYS A 11 0.16 -27.64 -2.08
CA LYS A 11 1.34 -27.12 -1.37
C LYS A 11 1.07 -25.74 -0.76
N ALA A 12 0.47 -24.82 -1.52
CA ALA A 12 0.08 -23.49 -1.03
C ALA A 12 -0.85 -23.58 0.18
N LYS A 13 -1.86 -24.46 0.13
CA LYS A 13 -2.79 -24.69 1.24
C LYS A 13 -2.11 -25.22 2.51
N GLY A 14 -1.12 -26.11 2.37
CA GLY A 14 -0.33 -26.59 3.50
C GLY A 14 0.45 -25.47 4.17
N ALA A 15 1.18 -24.69 3.37
CA ALA A 15 1.99 -23.58 3.86
C ALA A 15 1.16 -22.43 4.45
N ILE A 16 -0.03 -22.15 3.88
CA ILE A 16 -0.94 -21.15 4.44
C ILE A 16 -1.40 -21.50 5.85
N ARG A 17 -1.66 -22.79 6.12
CA ARG A 17 -2.08 -23.22 7.47
C ARG A 17 -0.98 -23.02 8.51
N GLU A 18 0.26 -23.27 8.13
CA GLU A 18 1.43 -23.04 8.99
C GLU A 18 1.66 -21.55 9.19
N TYR A 19 1.58 -20.76 8.11
CA TYR A 19 1.71 -19.31 8.18
C TYR A 19 0.57 -18.67 8.99
N ALA A 20 -0.64 -19.20 8.99
CA ALA A 20 -1.77 -18.65 9.76
C ALA A 20 -1.68 -18.84 11.29
N ALA A 21 -0.56 -19.35 11.83
CA ALA A 21 -0.40 -19.63 13.26
C ALA A 21 -0.29 -18.37 14.15
N GLY A 22 -0.20 -17.17 13.59
CA GLY A 22 -0.10 -15.94 14.37
C GLY A 22 -0.04 -14.67 13.51
N PRO A 23 0.11 -13.49 14.15
CA PRO A 23 0.33 -12.24 13.45
C PRO A 23 1.71 -12.21 12.80
N HIS A 24 1.80 -11.52 11.67
CA HIS A 24 3.04 -11.30 10.90
C HIS A 24 3.28 -9.82 10.76
N THR A 25 4.54 -9.43 10.80
CA THR A 25 4.98 -8.08 10.45
C THR A 25 5.86 -8.16 9.22
N ILE A 26 5.53 -7.40 8.19
CA ILE A 26 6.37 -7.22 7.00
C ILE A 26 6.87 -5.79 6.94
N GLY A 27 8.08 -5.60 6.41
CA GLY A 27 8.69 -4.28 6.30
C GLY A 27 8.96 -3.88 4.85
N ILE A 28 8.56 -2.67 4.46
CA ILE A 28 8.82 -2.13 3.13
C ILE A 28 9.78 -0.97 3.24
N GLY A 29 10.94 -1.04 2.58
CA GLY A 29 11.95 0.00 2.63
C GLY A 29 11.89 1.00 1.49
N ASN A 30 12.74 2.02 1.60
CA ASN A 30 12.92 3.06 0.59
C ASN A 30 13.30 2.52 -0.79
N ARG A 31 14.08 1.43 -0.85
CA ARG A 31 14.52 0.84 -2.13
C ARG A 31 13.36 0.26 -2.93
N GLU A 32 12.40 -0.38 -2.28
CA GLU A 32 11.17 -0.85 -2.93
C GLU A 32 10.34 0.33 -3.45
N LEU A 33 10.20 1.39 -2.65
CA LEU A 33 9.46 2.58 -3.04
C LEU A 33 10.08 3.30 -4.24
N THR A 34 11.41 3.45 -4.29
CA THR A 34 12.09 4.10 -5.43
C THR A 34 11.85 3.38 -6.75
N ARG A 35 11.67 2.05 -6.75
CA ARG A 35 11.33 1.29 -7.96
C ARG A 35 9.89 1.56 -8.42
N LEU A 36 9.02 1.95 -7.50
CA LEU A 36 7.64 2.30 -7.76
C LEU A 36 7.52 3.75 -8.24
N ASP A 37 8.34 4.68 -7.73
CA ASP A 37 8.34 6.09 -8.11
C ASP A 37 8.29 6.31 -9.63
N SER A 38 9.11 5.60 -10.41
CA SER A 38 9.14 5.72 -11.88
C SER A 38 7.82 5.32 -12.56
N ARG A 39 7.06 4.37 -11.96
CA ARG A 39 5.75 3.91 -12.46
C ARG A 39 4.62 4.84 -12.00
N LEU A 40 4.77 5.44 -10.83
CA LEU A 40 3.82 6.43 -10.30
C LEU A 40 3.96 7.77 -11.02
N ALA A 41 5.18 8.14 -11.41
CA ALA A 41 5.48 9.39 -12.08
C ALA A 41 4.67 9.58 -13.38
N SER A 42 4.51 8.53 -14.20
CA SER A 42 3.74 8.63 -15.45
C SER A 42 2.25 8.85 -15.19
N ILE A 43 1.68 8.12 -14.24
CA ILE A 43 0.25 8.16 -13.91
C ILE A 43 -0.15 9.51 -13.30
N ILE A 44 0.73 10.10 -12.51
CA ILE A 44 0.44 11.30 -11.72
C ILE A 44 0.86 12.56 -12.49
N SER A 45 1.77 12.43 -13.47
CA SER A 45 2.03 13.45 -14.50
C SER A 45 0.75 13.80 -15.26
N ASP A 46 -0.07 12.82 -15.63
CA ASP A 46 -1.38 13.04 -16.28
C ASP A 46 -2.37 13.79 -15.38
N LYS A 47 -2.14 13.78 -14.06
CA LYS A 47 -2.90 14.54 -13.06
C LYS A 47 -2.25 15.89 -12.71
N GLY A 48 -1.22 16.29 -13.47
CA GLY A 48 -0.55 17.58 -13.33
C GLY A 48 0.48 17.63 -12.21
N VAL A 49 1.05 16.50 -11.80
CA VAL A 49 2.17 16.45 -10.84
C VAL A 49 3.40 15.80 -11.46
N GLU A 50 4.50 16.53 -11.44
CA GLU A 50 5.81 16.10 -11.89
C GLU A 50 6.73 15.81 -10.69
N ASN A 51 7.74 14.97 -10.92
CA ASN A 51 8.81 14.68 -9.95
C ASN A 51 8.31 14.20 -8.59
N LEU A 52 7.19 13.47 -8.56
CA LEU A 52 6.71 12.86 -7.32
C LEU A 52 7.75 11.89 -6.77
N LYS A 53 8.04 12.01 -5.48
CA LYS A 53 8.89 11.06 -4.74
C LYS A 53 8.25 10.72 -3.41
N VAL A 54 8.28 9.45 -3.06
CA VAL A 54 7.86 8.96 -1.73
C VAL A 54 9.09 8.39 -1.02
N ARG A 55 9.35 8.86 0.20
CA ARG A 55 10.44 8.37 1.04
C ARG A 55 9.96 8.12 2.46
N LEU A 56 10.30 6.96 2.99
CA LEU A 56 10.10 6.62 4.40
C LEU A 56 11.21 7.23 5.23
N ARG A 57 10.79 7.89 6.31
CA ARG A 57 11.61 8.41 7.40
C ARG A 57 11.37 7.57 8.66
N GLN A 58 11.98 7.96 9.76
CA GLN A 58 11.91 7.22 11.02
C GLN A 58 10.49 7.06 11.56
N ASP A 59 9.62 8.05 11.37
CA ASP A 59 8.26 8.12 11.96
C ASP A 59 7.19 8.54 10.95
N SER A 60 7.58 8.76 9.69
CA SER A 60 6.74 9.41 8.70
C SER A 60 7.07 8.95 7.28
N MET A 61 6.09 9.11 6.41
CA MET A 61 6.23 9.00 4.96
C MET A 61 6.31 10.41 4.39
N HIS A 62 7.48 10.77 3.89
CA HIS A 62 7.74 12.04 3.26
C HIS A 62 7.38 11.97 1.78
N VAL A 63 6.48 12.85 1.34
CA VAL A 63 6.02 12.91 -0.03
C VAL A 63 6.32 14.29 -0.60
N THR A 64 7.02 14.30 -1.73
CA THR A 64 7.37 15.55 -2.43
C THR A 64 6.94 15.48 -3.88
N GLY A 65 6.67 16.62 -4.48
CA GLY A 65 6.35 16.72 -5.91
C GLY A 65 6.18 18.16 -6.37
N ARG A 66 5.90 18.36 -7.66
CA ARG A 66 5.68 19.69 -8.24
C ARG A 66 4.43 19.70 -9.10
N PHE A 67 3.63 20.76 -9.03
CA PHE A 67 2.52 20.96 -9.95
C PHE A 67 3.03 21.48 -11.29
N THR A 68 2.43 20.97 -12.38
CA THR A 68 2.71 21.44 -13.74
C THR A 68 2.34 22.92 -13.90
N ALA A 69 2.92 23.55 -14.93
CA ALA A 69 3.05 24.99 -15.13
C ALA A 69 1.78 25.86 -15.03
N ARG A 70 0.56 25.29 -15.05
CA ARG A 70 -0.69 26.06 -14.90
C ARG A 70 -1.01 26.49 -13.47
N VAL A 71 -0.49 25.79 -12.46
CA VAL A 71 -0.73 26.12 -11.05
C VAL A 71 0.54 26.64 -10.39
N GLY A 72 1.70 26.04 -10.72
CA GLY A 72 2.99 26.43 -10.17
C GLY A 72 3.08 26.14 -8.66
N GLY A 73 3.99 25.27 -8.26
CA GLY A 73 4.22 25.01 -6.84
C GLY A 73 4.95 23.69 -6.62
N ALA A 74 5.80 23.64 -5.61
CA ALA A 74 6.32 22.40 -5.07
C ALA A 74 5.55 22.09 -3.80
N PHE A 75 5.32 20.81 -3.52
CA PHE A 75 4.80 20.36 -2.23
C PHE A 75 5.77 19.42 -1.55
N ASP A 76 5.74 19.51 -0.23
CA ASP A 76 6.55 18.76 0.71
C ASP A 76 5.65 18.51 1.93
N VAL A 77 5.40 17.22 2.19
CA VAL A 77 4.45 16.77 3.20
C VAL A 77 5.01 15.57 3.93
N ASP A 78 4.94 15.58 5.25
CA ASP A 78 5.19 14.40 6.07
C ASP A 78 3.83 13.81 6.50
N LEU A 79 3.61 12.55 6.16
CA LEU A 79 2.41 11.77 6.48
C LEU A 79 2.74 10.73 7.55
N VAL A 80 1.90 10.64 8.58
CA VAL A 80 2.04 9.64 9.64
C VAL A 80 0.82 8.73 9.61
N PRO A 81 0.99 7.38 9.58
CA PRO A 81 -0.12 6.46 9.77
C PRO A 81 -0.92 6.81 11.03
N ASP A 82 -2.24 6.90 10.92
CA ASP A 82 -3.10 7.48 11.97
C ASP A 82 -4.37 6.67 12.23
N GLY A 83 -4.55 5.55 11.54
CA GLY A 83 -5.68 4.66 11.78
C GLY A 83 -5.95 3.68 10.66
N ILE A 84 -6.73 2.66 10.99
CA ILE A 84 -7.13 1.58 10.09
C ILE A 84 -8.61 1.27 10.36
N ILE A 85 -9.39 1.08 9.31
CA ILE A 85 -10.67 0.37 9.36
C ILE A 85 -10.52 -0.88 8.50
N TRP A 86 -10.82 -2.07 9.05
CA TRP A 86 -10.54 -3.34 8.39
C TRP A 86 -11.72 -4.32 8.47
N GLU A 87 -12.83 -3.92 7.87
CA GLU A 87 -14.10 -4.64 7.85
C GLU A 87 -14.39 -5.22 6.47
N GLU A 88 -15.27 -6.21 6.38
CA GLU A 88 -15.64 -6.84 5.09
C GLU A 88 -16.19 -5.80 4.11
N GLY A 89 -15.52 -5.64 2.96
CA GLY A 89 -15.86 -4.65 1.94
C GLY A 89 -15.62 -3.18 2.35
N ASN A 90 -14.86 -2.95 3.43
CA ASN A 90 -14.47 -1.62 3.88
C ASN A 90 -13.09 -1.65 4.54
N HIS A 91 -12.05 -1.61 3.71
CA HIS A 91 -10.64 -1.57 4.09
C HIS A 91 -10.07 -0.18 3.78
N VAL A 92 -9.78 0.56 4.86
CA VAL A 92 -9.39 1.97 4.78
C VAL A 92 -8.17 2.23 5.66
N LEU A 93 -7.18 2.91 5.08
CA LEU A 93 -6.04 3.45 5.82
C LEU A 93 -6.21 4.96 6.01
N PHE A 94 -5.82 5.43 7.19
CA PHE A 94 -5.77 6.86 7.51
C PHE A 94 -4.34 7.30 7.71
N PHE A 95 -4.01 8.46 7.13
CA PHE A 95 -2.76 9.16 7.39
C PHE A 95 -3.06 10.58 7.85
N ARG A 96 -2.36 11.02 8.88
CA ARG A 96 -2.38 12.41 9.33
C ARG A 96 -1.24 13.19 8.69
N ILE A 97 -1.52 14.42 8.29
CA ILE A 97 -0.49 15.35 7.84
C ILE A 97 0.22 15.91 9.08
N ALA A 98 1.49 15.54 9.28
CA ALA A 98 2.30 15.99 10.41
C ALA A 98 3.02 17.30 10.12
N ARG A 99 3.44 17.51 8.87
CA ARG A 99 4.06 18.75 8.40
C ARG A 99 3.63 19.02 6.96
N GLN A 100 3.42 20.30 6.65
CA GLN A 100 3.23 20.78 5.28
C GLN A 100 3.87 22.15 5.12
N ASP A 101 4.63 22.33 4.03
CA ASP A 101 5.24 23.63 3.70
C ASP A 101 4.44 24.38 2.60
N VAL A 102 3.17 24.01 2.39
CA VAL A 102 2.28 24.61 1.38
C VAL A 102 0.83 24.66 1.87
N VAL A 103 0.07 25.64 1.40
CA VAL A 103 -1.40 25.65 1.50
C VAL A 103 -1.94 24.55 0.60
N MET A 104 -2.52 23.51 1.21
CA MET A 104 -3.08 22.38 0.48
C MET A 104 -4.39 22.75 -0.19
N ASP A 105 -4.36 23.03 -1.48
CA ASP A 105 -5.57 23.10 -2.29
C ASP A 105 -6.09 21.68 -2.62
N GLY A 106 -7.32 21.59 -3.15
CA GLY A 106 -7.94 20.30 -3.45
C GLY A 106 -7.21 19.47 -4.52
N ARG A 107 -6.36 20.08 -5.37
CA ARG A 107 -5.58 19.36 -6.39
C ARG A 107 -4.35 18.70 -5.75
N VAL A 108 -3.70 19.39 -4.82
CA VAL A 108 -2.58 18.86 -4.01
C VAL A 108 -3.01 17.62 -3.24
N MET A 109 -4.15 17.70 -2.55
CA MET A 109 -4.68 16.61 -1.74
C MET A 109 -4.99 15.36 -2.58
N ASN A 110 -5.59 15.55 -3.75
CA ASN A 110 -5.91 14.45 -4.65
C ASN A 110 -4.66 13.74 -5.17
N ALA A 111 -3.63 14.50 -5.56
CA ALA A 111 -2.37 13.91 -6.02
C ALA A 111 -1.65 13.14 -4.90
N LEU A 112 -1.65 13.68 -3.68
CA LEU A 112 -1.09 13.03 -2.50
C LEU A 112 -1.83 11.73 -2.17
N GLN A 113 -3.16 11.75 -2.22
CA GLN A 113 -3.98 10.55 -2.02
C GLN A 113 -3.65 9.47 -3.05
N VAL A 114 -3.56 9.85 -4.33
CA VAL A 114 -3.20 8.91 -5.40
C VAL A 114 -1.81 8.35 -5.13
N ALA A 115 -0.81 9.18 -4.81
CA ALA A 115 0.55 8.72 -4.52
C ALA A 115 0.58 7.66 -3.40
N VAL A 116 -0.08 7.92 -2.27
CA VAL A 116 -0.06 7.02 -1.12
C VAL A 116 -0.93 5.78 -1.37
N SER A 117 -2.10 5.94 -1.99
CA SER A 117 -2.95 4.82 -2.42
C SER A 117 -2.20 3.89 -3.36
N ARG A 118 -1.51 4.45 -4.36
CA ARG A 118 -0.72 3.67 -5.31
C ARG A 118 0.47 3.00 -4.67
N THR A 119 1.10 3.67 -3.71
CA THR A 119 2.14 3.09 -2.88
C THR A 119 1.58 1.87 -2.19
N CYS A 120 0.53 2.01 -1.38
CA CYS A 120 -0.13 0.90 -0.69
C CYS A 120 -0.56 -0.23 -1.65
N ASN A 121 -1.24 0.09 -2.75
CA ASN A 121 -1.66 -0.89 -3.74
C ASN A 121 -0.47 -1.66 -4.32
N ALA A 122 0.62 -1.00 -4.68
CA ALA A 122 1.84 -1.67 -5.14
C ALA A 122 2.50 -2.55 -4.05
N LEU A 123 2.30 -2.25 -2.77
CA LEU A 123 2.76 -3.10 -1.67
C LEU A 123 1.95 -4.39 -1.58
N PHE A 124 0.68 -4.34 -1.95
CA PHE A 124 -0.23 -5.46 -1.89
C PHE A 124 -0.47 -6.17 -3.25
N GLY A 125 -0.10 -5.59 -4.41
CA GLY A 125 -0.18 -6.25 -5.73
C GLY A 125 -0.10 -5.32 -6.95
N ASP A 126 0.37 -5.86 -8.08
CA ASP A 126 0.59 -5.12 -9.34
C ASP A 126 -0.58 -5.25 -10.33
N ALA A 127 -1.49 -4.26 -10.33
CA ALA A 127 -2.27 -3.80 -11.49
C ALA A 127 -3.19 -2.66 -11.03
N PHE A 128 -3.02 -1.43 -11.52
CA PHE A 128 -3.88 -0.33 -11.10
C PHE A 128 -3.99 0.73 -12.21
N LEU A 129 -5.21 1.01 -12.66
CA LEU A 129 -5.73 2.33 -13.06
C LEU A 129 -7.22 2.19 -13.44
N ASN A 130 -8.14 2.72 -12.62
CA ASN A 130 -9.09 3.77 -13.02
C ASN A 130 -9.93 4.31 -11.83
N GLU A 131 -10.11 5.63 -11.85
CA GLU A 131 -10.97 6.55 -11.05
C GLU A 131 -11.90 5.97 -9.97
N LYS A 132 -11.87 6.47 -8.73
CA LYS A 132 -12.55 7.72 -8.29
C LYS A 132 -11.94 8.32 -7.01
N LEU A 133 -11.90 9.66 -6.92
CA LEU A 133 -11.50 10.42 -5.73
C LEU A 133 -12.74 10.86 -4.93
N GLY A 134 -12.70 10.63 -3.62
CA GLY A 134 -13.78 10.90 -2.68
C GLY A 134 -13.27 11.05 -1.24
N VAL A 135 -12.94 12.32 -0.92
CA VAL A 135 -13.04 13.07 0.35
C VAL A 135 -12.14 12.66 1.53
N VAL A 136 -11.16 13.54 1.80
CA VAL A 136 -10.50 13.79 3.10
C VAL A 136 -11.51 13.65 4.24
N ASP A 137 -11.16 12.92 5.29
CA ASP A 137 -12.07 12.77 6.43
C ASP A 137 -12.23 14.12 7.17
N LYS A 138 -13.35 14.32 7.88
CA LYS A 138 -13.70 15.58 8.55
C LYS A 138 -12.63 16.09 9.53
N ASP A 139 -11.73 15.20 9.96
CA ASP A 139 -10.66 15.47 10.92
C ASP A 139 -9.33 15.90 10.28
N GLY A 140 -9.29 16.14 8.95
CA GLY A 140 -8.04 16.51 8.26
C GLY A 140 -7.11 15.32 7.98
N ARG A 141 -7.65 14.09 8.04
CA ARG A 141 -6.92 12.86 7.72
C ARG A 141 -7.08 12.51 6.25
N LEU A 142 -5.98 12.07 5.64
CA LEU A 142 -5.97 11.46 4.32
C LEU A 142 -6.57 10.06 4.43
N ARG A 143 -7.77 9.90 3.84
CA ARG A 143 -8.50 8.63 3.80
C ARG A 143 -8.16 7.86 2.52
N ILE A 144 -7.72 6.61 2.67
CA ILE A 144 -7.29 5.77 1.55
C ILE A 144 -8.10 4.48 1.54
N PRO A 145 -9.17 4.39 0.72
CA PRO A 145 -9.85 3.12 0.50
C PRO A 145 -8.97 2.19 -0.35
N LEU A 146 -9.03 0.89 -0.07
CA LEU A 146 -8.27 -0.12 -0.80
C LEU A 146 -9.15 -1.09 -1.61
N ASP A 147 -10.46 -1.16 -1.33
CA ASP A 147 -11.39 -2.09 -1.97
C ASP A 147 -11.73 -1.72 -3.41
N GLY A 148 -11.94 -2.75 -4.25
CA GLY A 148 -12.58 -2.61 -5.56
C GLY A 148 -11.64 -2.12 -6.67
N GLU A 149 -10.35 -2.05 -6.39
CA GLU A 149 -9.32 -1.57 -7.32
C GLU A 149 -8.75 -2.71 -8.19
N ASP A 150 -8.52 -3.89 -7.61
CA ASP A 150 -8.00 -5.06 -8.33
C ASP A 150 -8.38 -6.38 -7.62
N SER A 151 -8.85 -7.36 -8.38
CA SER A 151 -9.29 -8.66 -7.84
C SER A 151 -8.21 -9.46 -7.11
N ARG A 152 -6.91 -9.26 -7.41
CA ARG A 152 -5.81 -9.92 -6.68
C ARG A 152 -5.52 -9.18 -5.40
N LEU A 153 -5.60 -7.85 -5.42
CA LEU A 153 -5.50 -7.01 -4.24
C LEU A 153 -6.62 -7.32 -3.26
N ASP A 154 -7.88 -7.35 -3.73
CA ASP A 154 -9.05 -7.72 -2.92
C ASP A 154 -8.83 -9.10 -2.28
N ALA A 155 -8.37 -10.08 -3.07
CA ALA A 155 -8.06 -11.42 -2.56
C ALA A 155 -6.99 -11.46 -1.47
N ILE A 156 -6.03 -10.53 -1.50
CA ILE A 156 -4.95 -10.41 -0.51
C ILE A 156 -5.46 -9.68 0.74
N ILE A 157 -6.15 -8.56 0.56
CA ILE A 157 -6.76 -7.76 1.63
C ILE A 157 -7.78 -8.60 2.42
N ASP A 158 -8.70 -9.27 1.73
CA ASP A 158 -9.71 -10.13 2.35
C ASP A 158 -9.09 -11.32 3.10
N SER A 159 -7.89 -11.74 2.68
CA SER A 159 -7.16 -12.84 3.30
C SER A 159 -6.41 -12.46 4.57
N MET A 160 -6.45 -11.19 4.98
CA MET A 160 -5.78 -10.71 6.17
C MET A 160 -6.63 -9.76 6.99
N GLU A 161 -6.26 -9.61 8.26
CA GLU A 161 -6.77 -8.60 9.16
C GLU A 161 -5.59 -7.71 9.56
N LEU A 162 -5.62 -6.45 9.13
CA LEU A 162 -4.55 -5.50 9.44
C LEU A 162 -4.73 -4.95 10.85
N HIS A 163 -3.68 -5.05 11.66
CA HIS A 163 -3.66 -4.58 13.05
C HIS A 163 -2.95 -3.25 13.20
N SER A 164 -1.82 -3.09 12.52
CA SER A 164 -1.05 -1.85 12.59
C SER A 164 -0.31 -1.54 11.30
N LEU A 165 -0.10 -0.24 11.10
CA LEU A 165 0.67 0.35 10.03
C LEU A 165 1.56 1.42 10.64
N GLU A 166 2.88 1.28 10.54
CA GLU A 166 3.83 2.16 11.23
C GLU A 166 5.00 2.49 10.32
N CYS A 167 5.48 3.73 10.36
CA CYS A 167 6.79 4.08 9.81
C CYS A 167 7.82 3.92 10.93
N VAL A 168 8.77 2.99 10.77
CA VAL A 168 9.83 2.72 11.76
C VAL A 168 11.11 2.33 11.00
N ASP A 169 12.25 2.92 11.36
CA ASP A 169 13.57 2.62 10.77
C ASP A 169 13.60 2.73 9.24
N GLU A 170 13.00 3.79 8.68
CA GLU A 170 12.83 3.99 7.23
C GLU A 170 12.08 2.84 6.52
N ARG A 171 11.25 2.11 7.26
CA ARG A 171 10.37 1.07 6.72
C ARG A 171 8.92 1.34 7.08
N LEU A 172 8.02 1.04 6.14
CA LEU A 172 6.59 0.93 6.43
C LEU A 172 6.35 -0.50 6.92
N ARG A 173 6.12 -0.66 8.23
CA ARG A 173 5.79 -1.91 8.88
C ARG A 173 4.30 -2.14 8.83
N ILE A 174 3.91 -3.30 8.34
CA ILE A 174 2.51 -3.74 8.20
C ILE A 174 2.36 -4.98 9.06
N THR A 175 1.56 -4.90 10.12
CA THR A 175 1.28 -6.04 11.00
C THR A 175 -0.12 -6.55 10.77
N PHE A 176 -0.26 -7.84 10.44
CA PHE A 176 -1.55 -8.43 10.09
C PHE A 176 -1.68 -9.88 10.59
N SER A 177 -2.91 -10.34 10.76
CA SER A 177 -3.21 -11.77 10.96
C SER A 177 -3.84 -12.36 9.70
N PRO A 178 -3.41 -13.54 9.23
CA PRO A 178 -4.07 -14.22 8.15
C PRO A 178 -5.49 -14.68 8.52
N ARG A 179 -6.47 -14.33 7.68
CA ARG A 179 -7.83 -14.86 7.75
C ARG A 179 -7.87 -16.20 7.01
N LEU A 180 -7.60 -17.29 7.74
CA LEU A 180 -7.36 -18.62 7.15
C LEU A 180 -8.42 -19.05 6.12
N LYS A 181 -9.71 -18.83 6.39
CA LYS A 181 -10.78 -19.23 5.48
C LYS A 181 -10.67 -18.50 4.14
N GLN A 182 -10.49 -17.18 4.17
CA GLN A 182 -10.37 -16.29 3.02
C GLN A 182 -9.04 -16.54 2.27
N ALA A 183 -7.93 -16.67 3.01
CA ALA A 183 -6.63 -17.04 2.44
C ALA A 183 -6.68 -18.35 1.66
N MET A 184 -7.45 -19.33 2.14
CA MET A 184 -7.62 -20.63 1.49
C MET A 184 -8.48 -20.56 0.22
N THR A 185 -9.42 -19.62 0.13
CA THR A 185 -10.19 -19.32 -1.09
C THR A 185 -9.27 -18.83 -2.20
N HIS A 186 -8.27 -18.01 -1.86
CA HIS A 186 -7.33 -17.41 -2.80
C HIS A 186 -5.90 -17.97 -2.66
N ALA A 187 -5.78 -19.25 -2.30
CA ALA A 187 -4.54 -19.85 -1.83
C ALA A 187 -3.32 -19.64 -2.74
N LYS A 188 -3.49 -19.66 -4.06
CA LYS A 188 -2.37 -19.47 -5.00
C LYS A 188 -1.85 -18.02 -4.98
N THR A 189 -2.76 -17.05 -5.00
CA THR A 189 -2.45 -15.61 -5.01
C THR A 189 -1.80 -15.21 -3.68
N VAL A 190 -2.45 -15.57 -2.58
CA VAL A 190 -2.03 -15.23 -1.23
C VAL A 190 -0.68 -15.87 -0.89
N TRP A 191 -0.52 -17.17 -1.17
CA TRP A 191 0.76 -17.84 -0.89
C TRP A 191 1.90 -17.30 -1.74
N ARG A 192 1.66 -16.96 -3.01
CA ARG A 192 2.69 -16.34 -3.85
C ARG A 192 3.14 -15.01 -3.23
N TRP A 193 2.18 -14.17 -2.83
CA TRP A 193 2.47 -12.88 -2.23
C TRP A 193 3.23 -13.03 -0.90
N TRP A 194 2.76 -13.85 0.05
CA TRP A 194 3.47 -14.10 1.32
C TRP A 194 4.89 -14.61 1.10
N ARG A 195 5.07 -15.55 0.17
CA ARG A 195 6.40 -16.10 -0.13
C ARG A 195 7.35 -15.07 -0.74
N GLU A 196 6.84 -14.21 -1.63
CA GLU A 196 7.63 -13.15 -2.23
C GLU A 196 8.05 -12.11 -1.19
N ARG A 197 7.16 -11.79 -0.23
CA ARG A 197 7.44 -10.85 0.86
C ARG A 197 8.36 -11.42 1.93
N GLY A 198 8.11 -12.64 2.40
CA GLY A 198 8.97 -13.29 3.42
C GLY A 198 10.44 -13.39 2.97
N LYS A 199 10.67 -13.72 1.68
CA LYS A 199 12.03 -13.72 1.12
C LYS A 199 12.69 -12.34 1.10
N GLN A 200 11.92 -11.29 0.89
CA GLN A 200 12.43 -9.92 0.83
C GLN A 200 12.83 -9.40 2.22
N ASP A 201 12.11 -9.80 3.27
CA ASP A 201 12.48 -9.48 4.66
C ASP A 201 13.67 -10.33 5.16
N GLU A 202 13.72 -11.63 4.85
CA GLU A 202 14.81 -12.53 5.26
C GLU A 202 16.15 -12.23 4.58
N THR A 203 16.13 -11.79 3.32
CA THR A 203 17.39 -11.52 2.60
C THR A 203 18.08 -10.26 3.07
N GLY A 204 17.46 -9.45 3.94
CA GLY A 204 18.08 -8.29 4.57
C GLY A 204 19.03 -7.58 3.63
N ASN A 205 18.59 -7.27 2.40
CA ASN A 205 19.46 -6.63 1.40
C ASN A 205 19.77 -5.22 1.91
N VAL A 206 20.82 -5.17 2.74
CA VAL A 206 21.67 -4.04 3.11
C VAL A 206 22.00 -3.22 1.86
#